data_AF-A0A9E3W2R6-F1
#
_entry.id   AF-A0A9E3W2R6-F1
#
_cell.length_a   1.000
_cell.length_b   1.000
_cell.length_c   1.000
_cell.angle_alpha   90.00
_cell.angle_beta   90.00
_cell.angle_gamma   90.00
#
_symmetry.space_group_name_H-M   'P 1'
#
loop_
_entity.id
_entity.type
_entity.pdbx_description
1 polymer ?
#
loop_
_entity_poly.entity_id
_entity_poly.type
_entity_poly.pdbx_seq_one_letter_code
_entity_poly.pdbx_strand_id
1 'polypeptide(L)'
;YASVPGREMNVLIQDGGHEWRKLRNGPLTFYGGILLLIPVGILVLFYLAKGPIKTHDPLTGRLIERFSSVERVAHWTMGLSFVVLALTGIVILFGKHIILPIVGHAAFAGLTTLSKNLHNFVGPLFIFALVIFITLFIRENFWKSYDGAWFGKAGGLLSGEHVPSGKFNAGEKTLFWILVVGLCAVLSVTGLILNFPNWNQGREAMQLANLIHGGAAILAMAMATGHIYLGTIGMQGALNAMKTGYVDETWAKEHHQYWYDEVKAGKRPEKVAGGSAQPATGD
;
A
#
# COMPACT_ATOMS: atom_id res chain seq x y z
N TYR A 1 -22.02 5.38 -44.10
CA TYR A 1 -21.58 6.65 -43.48
C TYR A 1 -22.77 7.19 -42.69
N ALA A 2 -22.69 7.24 -41.37
CA ALA A 2 -23.77 7.81 -40.55
C ALA A 2 -23.55 9.33 -40.47
N SER A 3 -24.55 10.12 -40.84
CA SER A 3 -24.52 11.59 -40.81
C SER A 3 -24.82 12.19 -39.45
N VAL A 4 -24.92 11.36 -38.40
CA VAL A 4 -25.23 11.83 -37.05
C VAL A 4 -23.96 12.41 -36.44
N PRO A 5 -23.91 13.71 -36.13
CA PRO A 5 -22.77 14.30 -35.45
C PRO A 5 -22.72 13.73 -34.03
N GLY A 6 -21.57 13.17 -33.67
CA GLY A 6 -21.36 12.60 -32.34
C GLY A 6 -20.17 11.66 -32.33
N ARG A 7 -19.67 11.37 -31.13
CA ARG A 7 -18.44 10.58 -30.99
C ARG A 7 -18.68 9.12 -31.34
N GLU A 8 -17.82 8.58 -32.21
CA GLU A 8 -17.88 7.19 -32.70
C GLU A 8 -19.22 6.84 -33.40
N MET A 9 -20.03 7.83 -33.82
CA MET A 9 -21.32 7.59 -34.48
C MET A 9 -21.20 7.00 -35.89
N ASN A 10 -19.99 7.00 -36.45
CA ASN A 10 -19.62 6.36 -37.71
C ASN A 10 -18.94 4.99 -37.54
N VAL A 11 -18.77 4.49 -36.30
CA VAL A 11 -18.12 3.21 -36.01
C VAL A 11 -19.17 2.10 -35.96
N LEU A 12 -19.23 1.28 -37.02
CA LEU A 12 -20.19 0.18 -37.12
C LEU A 12 -19.73 -1.09 -36.36
N ILE A 13 -18.43 -1.34 -36.32
CA ILE A 13 -17.79 -2.51 -35.67
C ILE A 13 -16.74 -1.99 -34.68
N GLN A 14 -16.75 -2.50 -33.45
CA GLN A 14 -15.84 -2.08 -32.37
C GLN A 14 -14.95 -3.25 -31.93
N ASP A 15 -13.93 -3.56 -32.76
CA ASP A 15 -13.02 -4.69 -32.53
C ASP A 15 -12.23 -4.55 -31.22
N GLY A 16 -11.88 -3.31 -30.84
CA GLY A 16 -11.18 -3.00 -29.59
C GLY A 16 -11.94 -3.48 -28.34
N GLY A 17 -13.27 -3.42 -28.36
CA GLY A 17 -14.10 -3.94 -27.26
C GLY A 17 -14.01 -5.45 -27.09
N HIS A 18 -13.86 -6.19 -28.20
CA HIS A 18 -13.64 -7.62 -28.11
C HIS A 18 -12.27 -7.95 -27.50
N GLU A 19 -11.22 -7.28 -27.97
CA GLU A 19 -9.86 -7.49 -27.47
C GLU A 19 -9.71 -7.07 -26.01
N TRP A 20 -10.25 -5.91 -25.63
CA TRP A 20 -10.34 -5.50 -24.22
C TRP A 20 -11.01 -6.57 -23.35
N ARG A 21 -12.15 -7.12 -23.79
CA ARG A 21 -12.87 -8.15 -23.05
C ARG A 21 -12.06 -9.44 -22.89
N LYS A 22 -11.35 -9.87 -23.94
CA LYS A 22 -10.44 -11.03 -23.90
C LYS A 22 -9.31 -10.79 -22.90
N LEU A 23 -8.65 -9.64 -22.98
CA LEU A 23 -7.53 -9.28 -22.09
C LEU A 23 -7.98 -9.16 -20.63
N ARG A 24 -9.11 -8.47 -20.38
CA ARG A 24 -9.67 -8.27 -19.05
C ARG A 24 -10.09 -9.58 -18.41
N ASN A 25 -10.93 -10.37 -19.08
CA ASN A 25 -11.52 -11.57 -18.47
C ASN A 25 -10.61 -12.80 -18.57
N GLY A 26 -9.59 -12.77 -19.43
CA GLY A 26 -8.60 -13.82 -19.56
C GLY A 26 -7.34 -13.48 -18.74
N PRO A 27 -6.24 -13.01 -19.38
CA PRO A 27 -4.96 -12.80 -18.71
C PRO A 27 -5.02 -11.97 -17.43
N LEU A 28 -5.71 -10.82 -17.45
CA LEU A 28 -5.75 -9.91 -16.31
C LEU A 28 -6.43 -10.56 -15.10
N THR A 29 -7.61 -11.15 -15.28
CA THR A 29 -8.30 -11.87 -14.19
C THR A 29 -7.52 -13.11 -13.77
N PHE A 30 -7.10 -13.97 -14.70
CA PHE A 30 -6.48 -15.25 -14.34
C PHE A 30 -5.12 -15.07 -13.65
N TYR A 31 -4.16 -14.43 -14.32
CA TYR A 31 -2.83 -14.19 -13.75
C TYR A 31 -2.87 -13.19 -12.60
N GLY A 32 -3.79 -12.22 -12.66
CA GLY A 32 -4.02 -11.30 -11.56
C GLY A 32 -4.48 -11.99 -10.28
N GLY A 33 -5.42 -12.93 -10.39
CA GLY A 33 -5.85 -13.74 -9.25
C GLY A 33 -4.71 -14.55 -8.65
N ILE A 34 -3.89 -15.20 -9.49
CA ILE A 34 -2.69 -15.92 -9.03
C ILE A 34 -1.72 -14.98 -8.31
N LEU A 35 -1.45 -13.81 -8.89
CA LEU A 35 -0.52 -12.83 -8.33
C LEU A 35 -0.98 -12.25 -6.99
N LEU A 36 -2.28 -12.21 -6.70
CA LEU A 36 -2.78 -11.84 -5.37
C LEU A 36 -2.59 -12.95 -4.35
N LEU A 37 -2.66 -14.21 -4.77
CA LEU A 37 -2.51 -15.37 -3.87
C LEU A 37 -1.05 -15.67 -3.53
N ILE A 38 -0.11 -15.42 -4.45
CA ILE A 38 1.32 -15.70 -4.27
C ILE A 38 1.91 -15.00 -3.02
N PRO A 39 1.82 -13.65 -2.87
CA PRO A 39 2.35 -12.97 -1.70
C PRO A 39 1.72 -13.47 -0.40
N VAL A 40 0.41 -13.70 -0.39
CA VAL A 40 -0.29 -14.25 0.78
C VAL A 40 0.27 -15.62 1.14
N GLY A 41 0.41 -16.52 0.17
CA GLY A 41 0.98 -17.85 0.38
C GLY A 41 2.42 -17.81 0.89
N ILE A 42 3.27 -16.97 0.30
CA ILE A 42 4.66 -16.78 0.75
C ILE A 42 4.70 -16.30 2.21
N LEU A 43 3.88 -15.31 2.56
CA LEU A 43 3.87 -14.74 3.91
C LEU A 43 3.29 -15.71 4.95
N VAL A 44 2.27 -16.49 4.59
CA VAL A 44 1.75 -17.57 5.44
C VAL A 44 2.83 -18.62 5.70
N LEU A 45 3.50 -19.10 4.64
CA LEU A 45 4.59 -20.08 4.78
C LEU A 45 5.75 -19.52 5.61
N PHE A 46 6.13 -18.25 5.38
CA PHE A 46 7.16 -17.58 6.17
C PHE A 46 6.76 -17.49 7.65
N TYR A 47 5.53 -17.06 7.95
CA TYR A 47 5.04 -16.97 9.33
C TYR A 47 5.02 -18.33 10.03
N LEU A 48 4.58 -19.39 9.34
CA LEU A 48 4.60 -20.74 9.89
C LEU A 48 6.02 -21.26 10.14
N ALA A 49 6.99 -20.88 9.30
CA ALA A 49 8.38 -21.33 9.42
C ALA A 49 9.22 -20.52 10.42
N LYS A 50 9.01 -19.21 10.54
CA LYS A 50 9.87 -18.28 11.29
C LYS A 50 9.14 -17.49 12.39
N GLY A 51 7.81 -17.38 12.31
CA GLY A 51 7.03 -16.51 13.18
C GLY A 51 7.30 -15.01 12.96
N PRO A 52 6.89 -14.15 13.91
CA PRO A 52 7.21 -12.73 13.90
C PRO A 52 8.72 -12.47 14.04
N ILE A 53 9.22 -11.48 13.31
CA ILE A 53 10.57 -10.93 13.49
C ILE A 53 10.59 -10.20 14.84
N LYS A 54 11.40 -10.69 15.78
CA LYS A 54 11.56 -10.14 17.12
C LYS A 54 12.83 -9.30 17.20
N THR A 55 12.88 -8.40 18.17
CA THR A 55 14.13 -7.72 18.53
C THR A 55 15.12 -8.72 19.13
N HIS A 56 16.40 -8.50 18.89
CA HIS A 56 17.46 -9.32 19.45
C HIS A 56 17.67 -9.04 20.94
N ASP A 57 17.60 -7.76 21.31
CA ASP A 57 17.70 -7.31 22.69
C ASP A 57 16.31 -7.16 23.34
N PRO A 58 16.21 -7.25 24.68
CA PRO A 58 14.99 -6.94 25.41
C PRO A 58 14.54 -5.49 25.20
N LEU A 59 13.22 -5.26 25.23
CA LEU A 59 12.65 -3.92 25.19
C LEU A 59 12.98 -3.17 26.49
N THR A 60 13.37 -1.90 26.39
CA THR A 60 13.77 -1.09 27.55
C THR A 60 12.58 -0.42 28.24
N GLY A 61 11.45 -0.30 27.56
CA GLY A 61 10.28 0.48 28.00
C GLY A 61 10.44 1.98 27.79
N ARG A 62 11.61 2.44 27.31
CA ARG A 62 11.84 3.82 26.88
C ARG A 62 11.31 3.99 25.48
N LEU A 63 10.37 4.90 25.31
CA LEU A 63 9.64 5.10 24.07
C LEU A 63 10.13 6.34 23.32
N ILE A 64 10.21 6.23 22.01
CA ILE A 64 10.57 7.32 21.09
C ILE A 64 9.40 7.55 20.15
N GLU A 65 8.94 8.80 20.03
CA GLU A 65 7.91 9.19 19.07
C GLU A 65 8.46 9.00 17.66
N ARG A 66 7.93 8.03 16.93
CA ARG A 66 8.29 7.78 15.53
C ARG A 66 7.40 8.55 14.56
N PHE A 67 6.10 8.63 14.86
CA PHE A 67 5.10 9.30 14.04
C PHE A 67 4.18 10.16 14.89
N SER A 68 4.06 11.42 14.50
CA SER A 68 3.12 12.40 15.06
C SER A 68 1.66 12.00 14.79
N SER A 69 0.73 12.61 15.52
CA SER A 69 -0.71 12.34 15.31
C SER A 69 -1.18 12.68 13.89
N VAL A 70 -0.61 13.72 13.27
CA VAL A 70 -0.94 14.11 11.89
C VAL A 70 -0.49 13.04 10.89
N GLU A 71 0.75 12.57 11.02
CA GLU A 71 1.31 11.47 10.20
C GLU A 71 0.45 10.20 10.34
N ARG A 72 0.03 9.86 11.56
CA ARG A 72 -0.81 8.67 11.80
C ARG A 72 -2.21 8.81 11.21
N VAL A 73 -2.86 9.96 11.38
CA VAL A 73 -4.19 10.20 10.78
C VAL A 73 -4.09 10.12 9.27
N ALA A 74 -3.12 10.77 8.64
CA ALA A 74 -2.91 10.70 7.20
C ALA A 74 -2.72 9.25 6.72
N HIS A 75 -1.89 8.47 7.43
CA HIS A 75 -1.70 7.05 7.13
C HIS A 75 -2.98 6.24 7.26
N TRP A 76 -3.72 6.34 8.37
CA TRP A 76 -4.95 5.56 8.57
C TRP A 76 -6.05 5.95 7.58
N THR A 77 -6.18 7.23 7.25
CA THR A 77 -7.11 7.68 6.20
C THR A 77 -6.74 7.08 4.85
N MET A 78 -5.47 7.11 4.45
CA MET A 78 -5.01 6.51 3.19
C MET A 78 -5.14 4.99 3.20
N GLY A 79 -4.73 4.32 4.27
CA GLY A 79 -4.75 2.87 4.39
C GLY A 79 -6.17 2.30 4.42
N LEU A 80 -7.08 2.90 5.19
CA LEU A 80 -8.47 2.43 5.26
C LEU A 80 -9.21 2.67 3.95
N SER A 81 -9.02 3.83 3.30
CA SER A 81 -9.60 4.09 1.98
C SER A 81 -9.04 3.12 0.93
N PHE A 82 -7.74 2.83 0.94
CA PHE A 82 -7.14 1.80 0.09
C PHE A 82 -7.78 0.42 0.32
N VAL A 83 -7.97 -0.01 1.57
CA VAL A 83 -8.58 -1.31 1.88
C VAL A 83 -10.01 -1.39 1.34
N VAL A 84 -10.82 -0.34 1.51
CA VAL A 84 -12.18 -0.30 0.94
C VAL A 84 -12.13 -0.39 -0.59
N LEU A 85 -11.23 0.36 -1.24
CA LEU A 85 -11.05 0.32 -2.70
C LEU A 85 -10.57 -1.04 -3.18
N ALA A 86 -9.64 -1.67 -2.49
CA ALA A 86 -9.11 -3.00 -2.81
C ALA A 86 -10.22 -4.07 -2.73
N LEU A 87 -10.96 -4.11 -1.62
CA LEU A 87 -12.04 -5.08 -1.42
C LEU A 87 -13.16 -4.90 -2.46
N THR A 88 -13.58 -3.66 -2.71
CA THR A 88 -14.60 -3.37 -3.72
C THR A 88 -14.09 -3.64 -5.15
N GLY A 89 -12.81 -3.36 -5.44
CA GLY A 89 -12.16 -3.68 -6.71
C GLY A 89 -12.09 -5.18 -6.97
N ILE A 90 -11.83 -6.00 -5.94
CA ILE A 90 -11.89 -7.46 -6.03
C ILE A 90 -13.30 -7.92 -6.43
N VAL A 91 -14.34 -7.39 -5.79
CA VAL A 91 -15.74 -7.70 -6.15
C VAL A 91 -16.02 -7.32 -7.61
N ILE A 92 -15.60 -6.13 -8.06
CA ILE A 92 -15.86 -5.63 -9.42
C ILE A 92 -15.12 -6.45 -10.49
N LEU A 93 -13.87 -6.84 -10.23
CA LEU A 93 -13.04 -7.56 -11.19
C LEU A 93 -13.34 -9.06 -11.22
N PHE A 94 -13.39 -9.71 -10.05
CA PHE A 94 -13.49 -11.16 -9.92
C PHE A 94 -14.90 -11.65 -9.58
N GLY A 95 -15.76 -10.80 -9.03
CA GLY A 95 -17.01 -11.22 -8.39
C GLY A 95 -17.94 -12.02 -9.28
N LYS A 96 -18.00 -11.71 -10.58
CA LYS A 96 -18.79 -12.51 -11.55
C LYS A 96 -18.33 -13.96 -11.65
N HIS A 97 -17.02 -14.20 -11.51
CA HIS A 97 -16.41 -15.52 -11.68
C HIS A 97 -16.40 -16.33 -10.39
N ILE A 98 -16.26 -15.67 -9.23
CA ILE A 98 -16.04 -16.35 -7.95
C ILE A 98 -17.21 -16.19 -6.98
N ILE A 99 -17.87 -15.02 -6.92
CA ILE A 99 -18.91 -14.73 -5.92
C ILE A 99 -20.29 -15.11 -6.46
N LEU A 100 -20.61 -14.68 -7.68
CA LEU A 100 -21.93 -14.90 -8.31
C LEU A 100 -22.36 -16.38 -8.31
N PRO A 101 -21.50 -17.36 -8.66
CA PRO A 101 -21.90 -18.78 -8.64
C PRO A 101 -22.26 -19.30 -7.24
N ILE A 102 -21.79 -18.65 -6.17
CA ILE A 102 -21.98 -19.08 -4.78
C ILE A 102 -23.25 -18.46 -4.19
N VAL A 103 -23.46 -17.15 -4.40
CA VAL A 103 -24.52 -16.39 -3.72
C VAL A 103 -25.76 -16.11 -4.59
N GLY A 104 -25.67 -16.38 -5.89
CA GLY A 104 -26.75 -16.13 -6.85
C GLY A 104 -26.91 -14.66 -7.27
N HIS A 105 -27.76 -14.42 -8.27
CA HIS A 105 -27.87 -13.14 -8.96
C HIS A 105 -28.35 -11.99 -8.07
N ALA A 106 -29.36 -12.22 -7.22
CA ALA A 106 -29.95 -11.17 -6.39
C ALA A 106 -28.94 -10.61 -5.36
N ALA A 107 -28.27 -11.49 -4.61
CA ALA A 107 -27.26 -11.11 -3.64
C ALA A 107 -26.05 -10.45 -4.32
N PHE A 108 -25.60 -11.00 -5.45
CA PHE A 108 -24.49 -10.43 -6.21
C PHE A 108 -24.79 -9.04 -6.78
N ALA A 109 -26.03 -8.79 -7.23
CA ALA A 109 -26.45 -7.48 -7.70
C ALA A 109 -26.40 -6.42 -6.58
N GLY A 110 -26.89 -6.76 -5.39
CA GLY A 110 -26.81 -5.89 -4.21
C GLY A 110 -25.36 -5.59 -3.81
N LEU A 111 -24.55 -6.64 -3.69
CA LEU A 111 -23.12 -6.51 -3.34
C LEU A 111 -22.37 -5.65 -4.36
N THR A 112 -22.52 -5.92 -5.66
CA THR A 112 -21.82 -5.18 -6.72
C THR A 112 -22.26 -3.72 -6.78
N THR A 113 -23.55 -3.44 -6.53
CA THR A 113 -24.06 -2.06 -6.46
C THR A 113 -23.42 -1.30 -5.30
N LEU A 114 -23.39 -1.91 -4.12
CA LEU A 114 -22.72 -1.34 -2.95
C LEU A 114 -21.22 -1.13 -3.22
N SER A 115 -20.54 -2.14 -3.74
CA SER A 115 -19.11 -2.07 -4.04
C SER A 115 -18.79 -0.98 -5.05
N LYS A 116 -19.54 -0.87 -6.15
CA LYS A 116 -19.36 0.20 -7.14
C LYS A 116 -19.52 1.58 -6.52
N ASN A 117 -20.57 1.79 -5.72
CA ASN A 117 -20.83 3.08 -5.11
C ASN A 117 -19.72 3.45 -4.12
N LEU A 118 -19.37 2.54 -3.22
CA LEU A 118 -18.24 2.75 -2.29
C LEU A 118 -16.95 3.04 -3.05
N HIS A 119 -16.65 2.27 -4.10
CA HIS A 119 -15.43 2.46 -4.89
C HIS A 119 -15.37 3.87 -5.50
N ASN A 120 -16.46 4.31 -6.12
CA ASN A 120 -16.54 5.60 -6.81
C ASN A 120 -16.49 6.79 -5.84
N PHE A 121 -17.07 6.68 -4.64
CA PHE A 121 -17.08 7.77 -3.65
C PHE A 121 -15.85 7.78 -2.74
N VAL A 122 -15.26 6.64 -2.43
CA VAL A 122 -14.02 6.55 -1.63
C VAL A 122 -12.79 6.90 -2.48
N GLY A 123 -12.84 6.69 -3.80
CA GLY A 123 -11.77 7.05 -4.73
C GLY A 123 -11.25 8.49 -4.55
N PRO A 124 -12.11 9.52 -4.65
CA PRO A 124 -11.71 10.91 -4.42
C PRO A 124 -11.10 11.17 -3.03
N LEU A 125 -11.63 10.53 -1.97
CA LEU A 125 -11.05 10.61 -0.63
C LEU A 125 -9.64 10.03 -0.59
N PHE A 126 -9.43 8.88 -1.23
CA PHE A 126 -8.10 8.26 -1.34
C PHE A 126 -7.12 9.17 -2.07
N ILE A 127 -7.53 9.81 -3.17
CA ILE A 127 -6.68 10.74 -3.93
C ILE A 127 -6.25 11.92 -3.06
N PHE A 128 -7.19 12.51 -2.31
CA PHE A 128 -6.89 13.59 -1.38
C PHE A 128 -5.92 13.14 -0.27
N ALA A 129 -6.18 11.98 0.34
CA ALA A 129 -5.32 11.39 1.36
C ALA A 129 -3.92 11.07 0.82
N LEU A 130 -3.81 10.60 -0.43
CA LEU A 130 -2.55 10.30 -1.11
C LEU A 130 -1.67 11.54 -1.25
N VAL A 131 -2.24 12.67 -1.68
CA VAL A 131 -1.49 13.93 -1.82
C VAL A 131 -0.94 14.37 -0.46
N ILE A 132 -1.78 14.36 0.59
CA ILE A 132 -1.34 14.70 1.94
C ILE A 132 -0.24 13.74 2.41
N PHE A 133 -0.43 12.43 2.23
CA PHE A 133 0.55 11.43 2.63
C PHE A 133 1.90 11.65 1.95
N ILE A 134 1.91 11.86 0.62
CA ILE A 134 3.15 12.15 -0.11
C ILE A 134 3.81 13.41 0.46
N THR A 135 3.07 14.50 0.67
CA THR A 135 3.66 15.74 1.19
C THR A 135 4.30 15.58 2.57
N LEU A 136 3.70 14.77 3.46
CA LEU A 136 4.23 14.53 4.80
C LEU A 136 5.47 13.63 4.79
N PHE A 137 5.51 12.62 3.92
CA PHE A 137 6.52 11.55 4.00
C PHE A 137 7.63 11.64 2.94
N ILE A 138 7.49 12.46 1.89
CA ILE A 138 8.45 12.49 0.77
C ILE A 138 9.88 12.81 1.20
N ARG A 139 10.06 13.75 2.13
CA ARG A 139 11.40 14.19 2.57
C ARG A 139 12.22 13.06 3.18
N GLU A 140 11.59 12.22 3.98
CA GLU A 140 12.23 11.10 4.68
C GLU A 140 12.42 9.88 3.77
N ASN A 141 11.76 9.85 2.62
CA ASN A 141 11.80 8.74 1.66
C ASN A 141 12.78 8.94 0.50
N PHE A 142 13.55 10.03 0.47
CA PHE A 142 14.66 10.14 -0.48
C PHE A 142 15.74 9.09 -0.23
N TRP A 143 16.25 8.52 -1.32
CA TRP A 143 17.37 7.61 -1.31
C TRP A 143 18.61 8.29 -0.71
N LYS A 144 19.34 7.54 0.11
CA LYS A 144 20.59 7.90 0.77
C LYS A 144 21.68 6.94 0.33
N SER A 145 22.94 7.36 0.45
CA SER A 145 24.10 6.55 0.04
C SER A 145 24.16 5.16 0.70
N TYR A 146 23.63 5.03 1.93
CA TYR A 146 23.61 3.76 2.66
C TYR A 146 22.51 2.79 2.21
N ASP A 147 21.51 3.22 1.44
CA ASP A 147 20.38 2.35 1.06
C ASP A 147 20.81 1.22 0.09
N GLY A 148 21.88 1.43 -0.69
CA GLY A 148 22.44 0.41 -1.57
C GLY A 148 22.95 -0.81 -0.80
N ALA A 149 23.58 -0.60 0.36
CA ALA A 149 24.05 -1.68 1.22
C ALA A 149 22.88 -2.49 1.80
N TRP A 150 21.72 -1.84 2.04
CA TRP A 150 20.52 -2.50 2.51
C TRP A 150 19.97 -3.50 1.50
N PHE A 151 19.94 -3.14 0.21
CA PHE A 151 19.54 -4.05 -0.86
C PHE A 151 20.48 -5.26 -0.99
N GLY A 152 21.80 -5.03 -0.92
CA GLY A 152 22.78 -6.12 -1.00
C GLY A 152 22.63 -7.18 0.09
N LYS A 153 22.02 -6.82 1.23
CA LYS A 153 21.77 -7.69 2.37
C LYS A 153 20.30 -8.10 2.53
N ALA A 154 19.41 -7.67 1.62
CA ALA A 154 17.96 -7.83 1.74
C ALA A 154 17.42 -7.45 3.15
N GLY A 155 17.97 -6.37 3.73
CA GLY A 155 17.62 -5.91 5.08
C GLY A 155 17.93 -6.89 6.21
N GLY A 156 18.80 -7.88 5.98
CA GLY A 156 19.13 -8.91 6.96
C GLY A 156 18.03 -9.95 7.18
N LEU A 157 16.96 -9.94 6.36
CA LEU A 157 15.76 -10.77 6.60
C LEU A 157 16.05 -12.27 6.67
N LEU A 158 17.04 -12.75 5.92
CA LEU A 158 17.43 -14.16 5.89
C LEU A 158 18.63 -14.47 6.80
N SER A 159 19.55 -13.53 6.98
CA SER A 159 20.78 -13.71 7.75
C SER A 159 20.62 -13.38 9.24
N GLY A 160 19.58 -12.63 9.62
CA GLY A 160 19.44 -12.03 10.95
C GLY A 160 20.43 -10.88 11.19
N GLU A 161 21.19 -10.46 10.17
CA GLU A 161 22.20 -9.41 10.32
C GLU A 161 21.54 -8.05 10.53
N HIS A 162 22.04 -7.30 11.50
CA HIS A 162 21.67 -5.89 11.68
C HIS A 162 22.16 -5.05 10.50
N VAL A 163 21.23 -4.40 9.80
CA VAL A 163 21.55 -3.49 8.68
C VAL A 163 21.09 -2.07 9.03
N PRO A 164 22.02 -1.14 9.31
CA PRO A 164 21.68 0.22 9.69
C PRO A 164 20.80 0.93 8.66
N SER A 165 19.82 1.69 9.12
CA SER A 165 18.89 2.43 8.26
C SER A 165 18.45 3.76 8.88
N GLY A 166 17.91 4.67 8.06
CA GLY A 166 17.33 5.94 8.50
C GLY A 166 15.92 5.78 9.09
N LYS A 167 15.12 6.87 9.10
CA LYS A 167 13.73 6.81 9.61
C LYS A 167 12.93 5.76 8.84
N PHE A 168 13.15 5.69 7.53
CA PHE A 168 12.70 4.60 6.68
C PHE A 168 13.89 3.82 6.12
N ASN A 169 13.77 2.49 6.07
CA ASN A 169 14.75 1.62 5.41
C ASN A 169 14.54 1.58 3.89
N ALA A 170 15.48 0.99 3.15
CA ALA A 170 15.40 0.96 1.69
C ALA A 170 14.18 0.20 1.14
N GLY A 171 13.68 -0.83 1.85
CA GLY A 171 12.44 -1.51 1.52
C GLY A 171 11.20 -0.61 1.68
N GLU A 172 11.11 0.13 2.79
CA GLU A 172 10.04 1.11 3.02
C GLU A 172 10.09 2.26 1.99
N LYS A 173 11.28 2.75 1.64
CA LYS A 173 11.46 3.74 0.57
C LYS A 173 11.04 3.21 -0.81
N THR A 174 11.33 1.93 -1.08
CA THR A 174 10.86 1.26 -2.30
C THR A 174 9.34 1.24 -2.36
N LEU A 175 8.67 0.89 -1.26
CA LEU A 175 7.22 0.94 -1.16
C LEU A 175 6.70 2.36 -1.35
N PHE A 176 7.33 3.37 -0.76
CA PHE A 176 6.93 4.76 -0.97
C PHE A 176 6.98 5.14 -2.45
N TRP A 177 8.09 4.90 -3.14
CA TRP A 177 8.20 5.33 -4.54
C TRP A 177 7.38 4.49 -5.51
N ILE A 178 7.38 3.17 -5.37
CA ILE A 178 6.69 2.28 -6.32
C ILE A 178 5.20 2.20 -6.00
N LEU A 179 4.84 1.86 -4.76
CA LEU A 179 3.44 1.69 -4.38
C LEU A 179 2.75 3.04 -4.23
N VAL A 180 3.26 3.93 -3.37
CA VAL A 180 2.55 5.19 -3.03
C VAL A 180 2.65 6.20 -4.17
N VAL A 181 3.84 6.52 -4.67
CA VAL A 181 3.98 7.54 -5.73
C VAL A 181 3.61 6.97 -7.10
N GLY A 182 4.11 5.79 -7.47
CA GLY A 182 3.87 5.20 -8.80
C GLY A 182 2.45 4.64 -8.96
N LEU A 183 2.19 3.50 -8.33
CA LEU A 183 0.97 2.72 -8.54
C LEU A 183 -0.29 3.47 -8.08
N CYS A 184 -0.27 4.10 -6.90
CA CYS A 184 -1.44 4.83 -6.41
C CYS A 184 -1.73 6.09 -7.24
N ALA A 185 -0.73 6.75 -7.83
CA ALA A 185 -0.99 7.84 -8.78
C ALA A 185 -1.59 7.32 -10.09
N VAL A 186 -1.09 6.20 -10.63
CA VAL A 186 -1.68 5.54 -11.80
C VAL A 186 -3.13 5.15 -11.53
N LEU A 187 -3.41 4.56 -10.37
CA LEU A 187 -4.78 4.22 -9.94
C LEU A 187 -5.67 5.45 -9.83
N SER A 188 -5.14 6.55 -9.28
CA SER A 188 -5.87 7.81 -9.15
C SER A 188 -6.27 8.38 -10.50
N VAL A 189 -5.31 8.49 -11.44
CA VAL A 189 -5.53 9.05 -12.77
C VAL A 189 -6.49 8.16 -13.57
N THR A 190 -6.22 6.86 -13.64
CA THR A 190 -7.08 5.92 -14.39
C THR A 190 -8.45 5.77 -13.75
N GLY A 191 -8.56 5.85 -12.42
CA GLY A 191 -9.83 5.83 -11.69
C GLY A 191 -10.69 7.05 -11.99
N LEU A 192 -10.11 8.25 -12.03
CA LEU A 192 -10.81 9.47 -12.44
C LEU A 192 -11.30 9.38 -13.89
N ILE A 193 -10.45 8.90 -14.80
CA ILE A 193 -10.82 8.63 -16.18
C ILE A 193 -12.05 7.71 -16.21
N LEU A 194 -12.02 6.56 -15.52
CA LEU A 194 -13.14 5.60 -15.50
C LEU A 194 -14.41 6.14 -14.84
N ASN A 195 -14.30 6.98 -13.81
CA ASN A 195 -15.44 7.50 -13.06
C ASN A 195 -16.17 8.65 -13.79
N PHE A 196 -15.47 9.39 -14.65
CA PHE A 196 -16.00 10.56 -15.34
C PHE A 196 -15.99 10.39 -16.87
N PRO A 197 -16.80 9.48 -17.46
CA PRO A 197 -16.87 9.22 -18.91
C PRO A 197 -17.38 10.41 -19.76
N ASN A 198 -17.64 11.55 -19.14
CA ASN A 198 -18.35 12.69 -19.72
C ASN A 198 -17.42 13.76 -20.32
N TRP A 199 -16.10 13.64 -20.18
CA TRP A 199 -15.12 14.60 -20.72
C TRP A 199 -14.68 14.31 -22.15
N ASN A 200 -15.58 13.82 -22.99
CA ASN A 200 -15.32 13.52 -24.41
C ASN A 200 -14.21 12.47 -24.68
N GLN A 201 -13.79 11.68 -23.69
CA GLN A 201 -12.72 10.67 -23.79
C GLN A 201 -13.14 9.32 -24.43
N GLY A 202 -12.47 8.91 -25.51
CA GLY A 202 -12.66 7.70 -26.37
C GLY A 202 -13.04 6.38 -25.68
N ARG A 203 -13.80 5.46 -26.33
CA ARG A 203 -14.03 4.11 -25.76
C ARG A 203 -12.71 3.37 -25.58
N GLU A 204 -11.79 3.55 -26.52
CA GLU A 204 -10.42 3.04 -26.46
C GLU A 204 -9.69 3.54 -25.20
N ALA A 205 -9.75 4.84 -24.91
CA ALA A 205 -9.16 5.40 -23.69
C ALA A 205 -9.76 4.78 -22.42
N MET A 206 -11.07 4.53 -22.39
CA MET A 206 -11.74 3.86 -21.27
C MET A 206 -11.29 2.40 -21.11
N GLN A 207 -11.18 1.67 -22.23
CA GLN A 207 -10.73 0.29 -22.26
C GLN A 207 -9.28 0.17 -21.76
N LEU A 208 -8.39 1.04 -22.25
CA LEU A 208 -7.00 1.08 -21.84
C LEU A 208 -6.86 1.48 -20.36
N ALA A 209 -7.56 2.53 -19.93
CA ALA A 209 -7.58 2.94 -18.52
C ALA A 209 -8.08 1.80 -17.63
N ASN A 210 -9.06 1.01 -18.07
CA ASN A 210 -9.56 -0.13 -17.31
C ASN A 210 -8.51 -1.24 -17.14
N LEU A 211 -7.78 -1.57 -18.21
CA LEU A 211 -6.71 -2.59 -18.14
C LEU A 211 -5.54 -2.12 -17.27
N ILE A 212 -5.11 -0.87 -17.44
CA ILE A 212 -4.04 -0.27 -16.62
C ILE A 212 -4.47 -0.20 -15.16
N HIS A 213 -5.69 0.27 -14.87
CA HIS A 213 -6.22 0.36 -13.51
C HIS A 213 -6.27 -1.02 -12.84
N GLY A 214 -6.81 -2.02 -13.52
CA GLY A 214 -6.86 -3.39 -13.00
C GLY A 214 -5.48 -3.97 -12.72
N GLY A 215 -4.54 -3.82 -13.66
CA GLY A 215 -3.17 -4.31 -13.50
C GLY A 215 -2.43 -3.61 -12.36
N ALA A 216 -2.51 -2.28 -12.31
CA ALA A 216 -1.92 -1.49 -11.23
C ALA A 216 -2.54 -1.82 -9.87
N ALA A 217 -3.85 -2.07 -9.81
CA ALA A 217 -4.55 -2.42 -8.56
C ALA A 217 -4.06 -3.76 -8.01
N ILE A 218 -3.89 -4.76 -8.89
CA ILE A 218 -3.36 -6.07 -8.50
C ILE A 218 -1.94 -5.94 -7.95
N LEU A 219 -1.06 -5.22 -8.66
CA LEU A 219 0.31 -4.98 -8.19
C LEU A 219 0.34 -4.22 -6.87
N ALA A 220 -0.50 -3.19 -6.73
CA ALA A 220 -0.58 -2.39 -5.51
C ALA A 220 -1.05 -3.24 -4.32
N MET A 221 -2.07 -4.08 -4.50
CA MET A 221 -2.56 -5.01 -3.46
C MET A 221 -1.51 -6.06 -3.10
N ALA A 222 -0.78 -6.60 -4.08
CA ALA A 222 0.30 -7.56 -3.83
C ALA A 222 1.41 -6.95 -2.96
N MET A 223 1.86 -5.73 -3.27
CA MET A 223 2.86 -5.00 -2.48
C MET A 223 2.34 -4.58 -1.11
N ALA A 224 1.10 -4.08 -1.04
CA ALA A 224 0.47 -3.68 0.21
C ALA A 224 0.32 -4.85 1.19
N THR A 225 0.14 -6.09 0.69
CA THR A 225 0.07 -7.29 1.53
C THR A 225 1.35 -7.47 2.35
N GLY A 226 2.53 -7.32 1.73
CA GLY A 226 3.81 -7.37 2.44
C GLY A 226 3.97 -6.26 3.48
N HIS A 227 3.56 -5.04 3.13
CA HIS A 227 3.55 -3.90 4.05
C HIS A 227 2.64 -4.14 5.26
N ILE A 228 1.40 -4.58 5.04
CA ILE A 228 0.43 -4.88 6.10
C ILE A 228 0.96 -5.99 7.00
N TYR A 229 1.52 -7.05 6.42
CA TYR A 229 2.12 -8.14 7.19
C TYR A 229 3.23 -7.64 8.12
N LEU A 230 4.26 -6.98 7.57
CA LEU A 230 5.39 -6.47 8.36
C LEU A 230 4.94 -5.42 9.39
N GLY A 231 4.01 -4.54 9.03
CA GLY A 231 3.49 -3.49 9.92
C GLY A 231 2.54 -3.98 11.02
N THR A 232 2.09 -5.24 10.99
CA THR A 232 1.11 -5.78 11.95
C THR A 232 1.65 -6.96 12.76
N ILE A 233 1.70 -8.14 12.15
CA ILE A 233 2.01 -9.41 12.82
C ILE A 233 3.40 -9.94 12.48
N GLY A 234 4.01 -9.45 11.40
CA GLY A 234 5.28 -9.91 10.89
C GLY A 234 6.49 -9.33 11.61
N MET A 235 6.36 -8.18 12.27
CA MET A 235 7.44 -7.53 13.02
C MET A 235 6.95 -7.05 14.38
N GLN A 236 7.64 -7.48 15.43
CA GLN A 236 7.35 -7.09 16.80
C GLN A 236 7.45 -5.57 16.95
N GLY A 237 6.47 -4.95 17.61
CA GLY A 237 6.50 -3.51 17.93
C GLY A 237 6.14 -2.57 16.78
N ALA A 238 6.19 -3.00 15.52
CA ALA A 238 5.93 -2.13 14.36
C ALA A 238 4.53 -1.50 14.38
N LEU A 239 3.51 -2.26 14.78
CA LEU A 239 2.13 -1.77 14.85
C LEU A 239 1.94 -0.63 15.87
N ASN A 240 2.75 -0.60 16.93
CA ASN A 240 2.66 0.47 17.94
C ASN A 240 3.06 1.82 17.36
N ALA A 241 4.00 1.85 16.41
CA ALA A 241 4.37 3.07 15.69
C ALA A 241 3.14 3.75 15.07
N MET A 242 2.21 2.97 14.51
CA MET A 242 1.01 3.52 13.87
C MET A 242 -0.21 3.62 14.78
N LYS A 243 -0.28 2.85 15.87
CA LYS A 243 -1.37 2.95 16.85
C LYS A 243 -1.16 4.11 17.82
N THR A 244 0.01 4.20 18.43
CA THR A 244 0.30 5.19 19.49
C THR A 244 1.21 6.30 19.00
N GLY A 245 2.01 6.06 17.96
CA GLY A 245 3.07 6.97 17.52
C GLY A 245 4.44 6.65 18.07
N TYR A 246 4.54 5.66 18.95
CA TYR A 246 5.76 5.39 19.70
C TYR A 246 6.31 4.00 19.41
N VAL A 247 7.64 3.90 19.45
CA VAL A 247 8.39 2.65 19.39
C VAL A 247 9.37 2.58 20.55
N ASP A 248 9.74 1.37 20.96
CA ASP A 248 10.76 1.17 21.99
C ASP A 248 12.14 1.57 21.48
N GLU A 249 13.01 2.04 22.37
CA GLU A 249 14.39 2.41 22.07
C GLU A 249 15.19 1.25 21.45
N THR A 250 15.02 0.02 21.94
CA THR A 250 15.67 -1.17 21.37
C THR A 250 15.24 -1.37 19.93
N TRP A 251 13.94 -1.29 19.66
CA TRP A 251 13.37 -1.41 18.32
C TRP A 251 13.89 -0.32 17.37
N ALA A 252 13.97 0.93 17.86
CA ALA A 252 14.49 2.05 17.09
C ALA A 252 15.96 1.85 16.70
N LYS A 253 16.79 1.40 17.65
CA LYS A 253 18.21 1.13 17.42
C LYS A 253 18.43 -0.02 16.44
N GLU A 254 17.65 -1.09 16.55
CA GLU A 254 17.80 -2.28 15.72
C GLU A 254 17.27 -2.08 14.29
N HIS A 255 16.10 -1.48 14.11
CA HIS A 255 15.54 -1.35 12.76
C HIS A 255 15.93 -0.05 12.06
N HIS A 256 16.29 0.99 12.80
CA HIS A 256 16.44 2.36 12.31
C HIS A 256 17.60 3.11 12.97
N GLN A 257 18.77 2.45 13.06
CA GLN A 257 19.93 2.94 13.81
C GLN A 257 20.31 4.41 13.51
N TYR A 258 20.40 4.81 12.24
CA TYR A 258 20.80 6.19 11.90
C TYR A 258 19.77 7.21 12.37
N TRP A 259 18.48 6.88 12.32
CA TRP A 259 17.43 7.74 12.87
C TRP A 259 17.50 7.80 14.39
N TYR A 260 17.70 6.65 15.05
CA TYR A 260 17.89 6.60 16.50
C TYR A 260 19.07 7.49 16.96
N ASP A 261 20.21 7.39 16.28
CA ASP A 261 21.41 8.18 16.58
C ASP A 261 21.16 9.68 16.39
N GLU A 262 20.41 10.09 15.36
CA GLU A 262 20.01 11.48 15.14
C GLU A 262 19.08 12.02 16.24
N VAL A 263 18.10 11.22 16.68
CA VAL A 263 17.21 11.59 17.80
C VAL A 263 18.00 11.73 19.09
N LYS A 264 18.88 10.76 19.40
CA LYS A 264 19.73 10.79 20.60
C LYS A 264 20.68 11.98 20.61
N ALA A 265 21.16 12.39 19.44
CA ALA A 265 22.00 13.58 19.27
C ALA A 265 21.23 14.92 19.32
N GLY A 266 19.90 14.90 19.54
CA GLY A 266 19.08 16.11 19.57
C GLY A 266 18.94 16.80 18.22
N LYS A 267 19.25 16.12 17.11
CA LYS A 267 19.16 16.68 15.75
C LYS A 267 17.75 16.64 15.17
N ARG A 268 16.81 16.01 15.87
CA ARG A 268 15.42 15.89 15.44
C ARG A 268 14.44 16.17 16.59
N PRO A 269 13.20 16.61 16.31
CA PRO A 269 12.24 17.06 17.32
C PRO A 269 11.44 15.94 17.99
N GLU A 270 11.67 14.67 17.64
CA GLU A 270 10.95 13.51 18.18
C GLU A 270 11.06 13.44 19.71
N LYS A 271 9.91 13.24 20.37
CA LYS A 271 9.84 13.16 21.83
C LYS A 271 10.31 11.81 22.33
N VAL A 272 10.99 11.81 23.47
CA VAL A 272 11.35 10.59 24.20
C VAL A 272 10.53 10.55 25.49
N ALA A 273 9.76 9.50 25.68
CA ALA A 273 8.84 9.32 26.80
C ALA A 273 9.08 7.96 27.48
N GLY A 274 9.00 7.92 28.81
CA GLY A 274 9.26 6.68 29.55
C GLY A 274 10.75 6.38 29.68
N GLY A 275 11.12 5.92 30.86
CA GLY A 275 12.49 5.92 31.36
C GLY A 275 12.52 6.73 32.65
N SER A 276 12.38 6.05 33.79
CA SER A 276 12.96 6.57 35.01
C SER A 276 14.42 6.88 34.69
N ALA A 277 14.79 8.16 34.74
CA ALA A 277 16.16 8.49 35.09
C ALA A 277 16.41 7.73 36.40
N GLN A 278 17.12 6.62 36.34
CA GLN A 278 17.78 6.14 37.53
C GLN A 278 18.71 7.30 37.88
N PRO A 279 18.50 7.99 39.02
CA PRO A 279 19.46 8.99 39.44
C PRO A 279 20.79 8.27 39.44
N ALA A 280 21.84 8.94 38.94
CA ALA A 280 23.19 8.48 39.23
C ALA A 280 23.28 8.36 40.75
N THR A 281 23.20 7.12 41.25
CA THR A 281 23.67 6.79 42.58
C THR A 281 25.17 7.01 42.47
N GLY A 282 25.61 8.08 43.11
CA GLY A 282 26.99 8.56 43.02
C GLY A 282 27.99 7.52 43.48
N ASP A 283 29.21 7.71 42.99
CA ASP A 283 30.41 7.91 43.82
C ASP A 283 31.21 9.07 43.21
#